data_AF-A0A966GKF5-F1
#
_entry.id   AF-A0A966GKF5-F1
#
_cell.length_a   1.000
_cell.length_b   1.000
_cell.length_c   1.000
_cell.angle_alpha   90.00
_cell.angle_beta   90.00
_cell.angle_gamma   90.00
#
_symmetry.space_group_name_H-M   'P 1'
#
loop_
_entity.id
_entity.type
_entity.pdbx_description
1 polymer ?
#
loop_
_entity_poly.entity_id
_entity_poly.type
_entity_poly.pdbx_seq_one_letter_code
_entity_poly.pdbx_strand_id
1 'polypeptide(L)'
;MSLSIPEQFLLELINRARLDPLAEAARFRTDLNANLAPGTINGDAKQALAPNELLNTAADAHSRWMLANNVFSHTGVNNSTPGDRMATAGYDASGWRENLSWYGTTNGVNLASAITLHHRNLYDSESHRVTIFADTVREIGIGQVAGNFTYNGRGYQSSMLTEKFGISGSDVFVTGVAYKDANRDAFYSMGEGLAGIRFSTDGAGQATQEAGGYAFGVAPGGSVTVSIERSGSLLGRVALDLDGINGKLDLIEDNNGALRVATSATMTLMGGIAQATLLGVKDLDLKGTTAANRLWGNAGDNRIDGRGGRDIIYGGGGDDVLTGGNGPDRLYGDNGNDRLVGGGGNDRLFGGAGDDWLDPQRGNDMMTGGSGADRFVFSGGRDRILDFQDNIDKIAFRGTMGDGTLTVAEAMDAGRIVKGNAVFDLGGGNVLTVIGVHDLGILENDLIIM
;
A
#
# COMPACT_ATOMS: atom_id res chain seq x y z
N MET A 1 22.37 -1.49 -10.83
CA MET A 1 22.47 -2.57 -9.83
C MET A 1 21.57 -3.75 -10.17
N SER A 2 22.07 -4.98 -10.00
CA SER A 2 21.30 -6.22 -10.21
C SER A 2 21.35 -7.08 -8.94
N LEU A 3 20.23 -7.19 -8.24
CA LEU A 3 20.04 -8.21 -7.20
C LEU A 3 19.78 -9.55 -7.88
N SER A 4 20.28 -10.64 -7.29
CA SER A 4 19.82 -11.97 -7.68
C SER A 4 18.33 -12.16 -7.34
N ILE A 5 17.66 -13.14 -7.96
CA ILE A 5 16.24 -13.43 -7.69
C ILE A 5 15.95 -13.61 -6.18
N PRO A 6 16.73 -14.42 -5.41
CA PRO A 6 16.51 -14.54 -3.98
C PRO A 6 16.74 -13.23 -3.21
N GLU A 7 17.77 -12.45 -3.54
CA GLU A 7 18.06 -11.19 -2.86
C GLU A 7 16.98 -10.14 -3.12
N GLN A 8 16.47 -10.07 -4.35
CA GLN A 8 15.33 -9.22 -4.66
C GLN A 8 14.11 -9.65 -3.84
N PHE A 9 13.80 -10.94 -3.79
CA PHE A 9 12.69 -11.43 -2.98
C PHE A 9 12.86 -11.10 -1.49
N LEU A 10 14.08 -11.19 -0.94
CA LEU A 10 14.35 -10.77 0.43
C LEU A 10 14.07 -9.28 0.64
N LEU A 11 14.53 -8.42 -0.27
CA LEU A 11 14.25 -6.99 -0.21
C LEU A 11 12.73 -6.72 -0.19
N GLU A 12 11.97 -7.46 -1.00
CA GLU A 12 10.51 -7.35 -1.04
C GLU A 12 9.84 -7.80 0.25
N LEU A 13 10.33 -8.86 0.90
CA LEU A 13 9.87 -9.29 2.22
C LEU A 13 10.17 -8.24 3.29
N ILE A 14 11.39 -7.68 3.30
CA ILE A 14 11.80 -6.62 4.23
C ILE A 14 10.95 -5.37 4.03
N ASN A 15 10.74 -4.93 2.78
CA ASN A 15 9.94 -3.75 2.48
C ASN A 15 8.46 -3.95 2.81
N ARG A 16 7.89 -5.15 2.57
CA ARG A 16 6.53 -5.47 3.03
C ARG A 16 6.44 -5.35 4.55
N ALA A 17 7.38 -5.96 5.27
CA ALA A 17 7.44 -5.89 6.72
C ALA A 17 7.51 -4.44 7.20
N ARG A 18 8.38 -3.63 6.59
CA ARG A 18 8.58 -2.22 6.95
C ARG A 18 7.37 -1.35 6.68
N LEU A 19 6.64 -1.58 5.60
CA LEU A 19 5.45 -0.80 5.23
C LEU A 19 4.23 -1.13 6.12
N ASP A 20 4.19 -2.33 6.70
CA ASP A 20 3.16 -2.76 7.65
C ASP A 20 3.76 -3.67 8.75
N PRO A 21 4.38 -3.07 9.79
CA PRO A 21 5.05 -3.81 10.86
C PRO A 21 4.12 -4.75 11.64
N LEU A 22 2.88 -4.33 11.88
CA LEU A 22 1.90 -5.09 12.66
C LEU A 22 1.34 -6.26 11.87
N ALA A 23 1.05 -6.11 10.58
CA ALA A 23 0.63 -7.25 9.77
C ALA A 23 1.75 -8.28 9.58
N GLU A 24 3.01 -7.86 9.49
CA GLU A 24 4.12 -8.83 9.43
C GLU A 24 4.27 -9.59 10.77
N ALA A 25 4.14 -8.89 11.90
CA ALA A 25 4.08 -9.50 13.23
C ALA A 25 2.97 -10.57 13.31
N ALA A 26 1.77 -10.23 12.81
CA ALA A 26 0.63 -11.14 12.74
C ALA A 26 0.88 -12.34 11.81
N ARG A 27 1.46 -12.13 10.61
CA ARG A 27 1.86 -13.21 9.67
C ARG A 27 2.79 -14.21 10.35
N PHE A 28 3.65 -13.71 11.22
CA PHE A 28 4.60 -14.51 11.97
C PHE A 28 4.09 -15.03 13.30
N ARG A 29 2.90 -14.63 13.74
CA ARG A 29 2.34 -14.96 15.06
C ARG A 29 3.33 -14.64 16.17
N THR A 30 3.95 -13.47 16.08
CA THR A 30 5.00 -13.01 16.99
C THR A 30 4.73 -11.55 17.31
N ASP A 31 4.72 -11.19 18.60
CA ASP A 31 4.57 -9.79 19.01
C ASP A 31 5.76 -8.96 18.46
N LEU A 32 5.47 -7.77 17.95
CA LEU A 32 6.49 -6.90 17.35
C LEU A 32 7.62 -6.58 18.34
N ASN A 33 7.30 -6.46 19.63
CA ASN A 33 8.23 -6.21 20.73
C ASN A 33 8.49 -7.48 21.58
N ALA A 34 8.30 -8.69 21.04
CA ALA A 34 8.59 -9.93 21.75
C ALA A 34 10.03 -9.93 22.31
N ASN A 35 10.17 -10.09 23.63
CA ASN A 35 11.44 -10.02 24.38
C ASN A 35 12.20 -8.68 24.28
N LEU A 36 11.53 -7.62 23.84
CA LEU A 36 12.02 -6.23 23.87
C LEU A 36 11.28 -5.43 24.94
N ALA A 37 11.82 -4.29 25.32
CA ALA A 37 11.06 -3.33 26.13
C ALA A 37 9.84 -2.83 25.31
N PRO A 38 8.66 -2.66 25.91
CA PRO A 38 7.50 -2.13 25.20
C PRO A 38 7.80 -0.81 24.47
N GLY A 39 7.40 -0.70 23.21
CA GLY A 39 7.63 0.51 22.40
C GLY A 39 9.03 0.62 21.79
N THR A 40 9.89 -0.39 21.91
CA THR A 40 11.20 -0.40 21.24
C THR A 40 11.05 -0.32 19.72
N ILE A 41 10.07 -1.03 19.18
CA ILE A 41 9.65 -0.97 17.78
C ILE A 41 8.21 -0.48 17.79
N ASN A 42 7.93 0.67 17.17
CA ASN A 42 6.57 1.15 17.01
C ASN A 42 5.89 0.47 15.81
N GLY A 43 4.56 0.53 15.76
CA GLY A 43 3.76 -0.06 14.68
C GLY A 43 3.75 0.78 13.40
N ASP A 44 4.37 1.96 13.40
CA ASP A 44 4.28 2.92 12.31
C ASP A 44 5.03 2.43 11.07
N ALA A 45 4.43 2.63 9.91
CA ALA A 45 5.05 2.33 8.62
C ALA A 45 6.41 3.03 8.45
N LYS A 46 7.40 2.26 8.02
CA LYS A 46 8.76 2.72 7.71
C LYS A 46 8.92 2.96 6.22
N GLN A 47 9.87 3.81 5.84
CA GLN A 47 10.22 4.00 4.44
C GLN A 47 10.75 2.70 3.81
N ALA A 48 10.47 2.51 2.52
CA ALA A 48 11.04 1.43 1.74
C ALA A 48 12.57 1.58 1.65
N LEU A 49 13.28 0.47 1.72
CA LEU A 49 14.72 0.42 1.52
C LEU A 49 15.01 0.34 0.02
N ALA A 50 15.95 1.17 -0.43
CA ALA A 50 16.51 1.08 -1.76
C ALA A 50 17.75 0.16 -1.77
N PRO A 51 17.90 -0.73 -2.76
CA PRO A 51 19.12 -1.51 -2.92
C PRO A 51 20.28 -0.60 -3.31
N ASN A 52 21.45 -0.78 -2.67
CA ASN A 52 22.67 -0.01 -2.96
C ASN A 52 23.84 -0.92 -3.36
N GLU A 53 24.48 -0.61 -4.48
CA GLU A 53 25.50 -1.47 -5.10
C GLU A 53 26.78 -1.57 -4.27
N LEU A 54 27.17 -0.48 -3.61
CA LEU A 54 28.35 -0.45 -2.74
C LEU A 54 28.10 -1.26 -1.46
N LEU A 55 26.91 -1.14 -0.87
CA LEU A 55 26.50 -1.96 0.28
C LEU A 55 26.43 -3.44 -0.09
N ASN A 56 25.88 -3.78 -1.26
CA ASN A 56 25.85 -5.15 -1.77
C ASN A 56 27.24 -5.74 -1.93
N THR A 57 28.16 -4.97 -2.52
CA THR A 57 29.56 -5.39 -2.71
C THR A 57 30.20 -5.72 -1.36
N ALA A 58 29.99 -4.87 -0.36
CA ALA A 58 30.50 -5.11 0.99
C ALA A 58 29.80 -6.31 1.69
N ALA A 59 28.52 -6.56 1.41
CA ALA A 59 27.76 -7.67 1.98
C ALA A 59 28.17 -9.02 1.38
N ASP A 60 28.23 -9.12 0.04
CA ASP A 60 28.66 -10.33 -0.68
C ASP A 60 30.10 -10.71 -0.29
N ALA A 61 31.01 -9.74 -0.25
CA ALA A 61 32.40 -9.97 0.17
C ALA A 61 32.48 -10.55 1.60
N HIS A 62 31.66 -10.04 2.53
CA HIS A 62 31.64 -10.54 3.91
C HIS A 62 31.05 -11.95 4.02
N SER A 63 29.96 -12.24 3.31
CA SER A 63 29.37 -13.58 3.25
C SER A 63 30.36 -14.62 2.68
N ARG A 64 31.07 -14.27 1.60
CA ARG A 64 32.13 -15.13 1.03
C ARG A 64 33.28 -15.35 2.00
N TRP A 65 33.71 -14.29 2.69
CA TRP A 65 34.79 -14.37 3.67
C TRP A 65 34.41 -15.29 4.84
N MET A 66 33.20 -15.17 5.39
CA MET A 66 32.69 -16.04 6.47
C MET A 66 32.70 -17.52 6.07
N LEU A 67 32.23 -17.83 4.86
CA LEU A 67 32.27 -19.19 4.30
C LEU A 67 33.70 -19.70 4.13
N ALA A 68 34.57 -18.92 3.50
CA ALA A 68 35.95 -19.32 3.21
C ALA A 68 36.78 -19.60 4.47
N ASN A 69 36.45 -18.93 5.58
CA ASN A 69 37.18 -19.05 6.84
C ASN A 69 36.46 -19.92 7.89
N ASN A 70 35.27 -20.44 7.59
CA ASN A 70 34.42 -21.15 8.57
C ASN A 70 34.19 -20.34 9.86
N VAL A 71 33.94 -19.04 9.73
CA VAL A 71 33.64 -18.13 10.83
C VAL A 71 32.27 -17.48 10.61
N PHE A 72 31.50 -17.28 11.68
CA PHE A 72 30.27 -16.50 11.66
C PHE A 72 30.40 -15.34 12.64
N SER A 73 30.64 -14.13 12.14
CA SER A 73 30.97 -12.95 12.96
C SER A 73 30.73 -11.64 12.23
N HIS A 74 30.31 -10.61 12.98
CA HIS A 74 30.29 -9.22 12.51
C HIS A 74 31.69 -8.62 12.32
N THR A 75 32.68 -9.16 13.04
CA THR A 75 34.09 -8.76 12.90
C THR A 75 34.70 -9.53 11.74
N GLY A 76 35.10 -8.79 10.70
CA GLY A 76 35.58 -9.35 9.44
C GLY A 76 37.10 -9.48 9.37
N VAL A 77 37.60 -9.60 8.14
CA VAL A 77 39.04 -9.62 7.82
C VAL A 77 39.79 -8.49 8.54
N ASN A 78 40.95 -8.80 9.10
CA ASN A 78 41.81 -7.85 9.83
C ASN A 78 41.08 -7.07 10.95
N ASN A 79 40.13 -7.70 11.64
CA ASN A 79 39.28 -7.08 12.66
C ASN A 79 38.43 -5.89 12.15
N SER A 80 38.12 -5.85 10.86
CA SER A 80 37.24 -4.82 10.28
C SER A 80 35.85 -4.86 10.89
N THR A 81 35.33 -3.67 11.22
CA THR A 81 33.92 -3.47 11.53
C THR A 81 33.07 -3.52 10.25
N PRO A 82 31.74 -3.69 10.36
CA PRO A 82 30.86 -3.55 9.20
C PRO A 82 31.01 -2.22 8.47
N GLY A 83 31.21 -1.12 9.19
CA GLY A 83 31.46 0.20 8.64
C GLY A 83 32.76 0.30 7.84
N ASP A 84 33.86 -0.28 8.33
CA ASP A 84 35.13 -0.31 7.60
C ASP A 84 34.97 -1.02 6.24
N ARG A 85 34.18 -2.11 6.22
CA ARG A 85 33.87 -2.85 4.98
C ARG A 85 33.01 -2.04 4.02
N MET A 86 32.03 -1.28 4.53
CA MET A 86 31.22 -0.35 3.71
C MET A 86 32.07 0.79 3.15
N ALA A 87 32.92 1.40 3.97
CA ALA A 87 33.85 2.44 3.54
C ALA A 87 34.87 1.94 2.51
N THR A 88 35.34 0.70 2.65
CA THR A 88 36.22 0.04 1.66
C THR A 88 35.50 -0.14 0.31
N ALA A 89 34.19 -0.39 0.32
CA ALA A 89 33.36 -0.43 -0.88
C ALA A 89 33.00 0.97 -1.42
N GLY A 90 33.45 2.05 -0.76
CA GLY A 90 33.21 3.43 -1.17
C GLY A 90 31.90 4.05 -0.67
N TYR A 91 31.17 3.38 0.23
CA TYR A 91 29.96 3.92 0.84
C TYR A 91 30.30 4.79 2.07
N ASP A 92 29.56 5.87 2.31
CA ASP A 92 29.71 6.66 3.53
C ASP A 92 29.24 5.85 4.75
N ALA A 93 30.17 5.39 5.58
CA ALA A 93 29.86 4.57 6.74
C ALA A 93 29.68 5.39 8.03
N SER A 94 29.30 6.67 7.94
CA SER A 94 29.04 7.54 9.10
C SER A 94 27.91 7.02 10.02
N GLY A 95 27.01 6.17 9.49
CA GLY A 95 26.07 5.38 10.27
C GLY A 95 25.65 4.10 9.53
N TRP A 96 25.62 2.97 10.23
CA TRP A 96 25.30 1.67 9.63
C TRP A 96 24.68 0.69 10.62
N ARG A 97 24.03 -0.33 10.09
CA ARG A 97 23.65 -1.56 10.82
C ARG A 97 24.00 -2.78 9.98
N GLU A 98 24.14 -3.94 10.62
CA GLU A 98 24.39 -5.21 9.94
C GLU A 98 23.58 -6.31 10.60
N ASN A 99 22.92 -7.12 9.79
CA ASN A 99 22.36 -8.41 10.21
C ASN A 99 23.13 -9.53 9.52
N LEU A 100 23.38 -10.62 10.25
CA LEU A 100 23.99 -11.82 9.70
C LEU A 100 23.08 -13.01 9.94
N SER A 101 23.01 -13.92 8.98
CA SER A 101 22.29 -15.17 9.14
C SER A 101 22.98 -16.28 8.35
N TRP A 102 22.91 -17.51 8.85
CA TRP A 102 23.34 -18.67 8.08
C TRP A 102 22.35 -19.81 8.29
N TYR A 103 22.17 -20.61 7.24
CA TYR A 103 21.35 -21.82 7.27
C TYR A 103 22.06 -22.89 6.47
N GLY A 104 22.18 -24.10 7.02
CA GLY A 104 22.87 -25.19 6.34
C GLY A 104 22.26 -26.55 6.61
N THR A 105 22.38 -27.44 5.64
CA THR A 105 21.98 -28.84 5.76
C THR A 105 23.11 -29.77 5.30
N THR A 106 23.02 -31.06 5.63
CA THR A 106 23.97 -32.05 5.11
C THR A 106 23.64 -32.57 3.72
N ASN A 107 22.45 -32.25 3.18
CA ASN A 107 21.93 -32.83 1.93
C ASN A 107 21.72 -31.78 0.83
N GLY A 108 22.40 -30.64 0.91
CA GLY A 108 22.26 -29.52 -0.03
C GLY A 108 21.41 -28.38 0.51
N VAL A 109 21.54 -27.19 -0.10
CA VAL A 109 20.76 -26.00 0.28
C VAL A 109 20.04 -25.45 -0.95
N ASN A 110 18.76 -25.16 -0.79
CA ASN A 110 18.00 -24.41 -1.77
C ASN A 110 17.96 -22.95 -1.32
N LEU A 111 18.52 -22.03 -2.11
CA LEU A 111 18.63 -20.61 -1.75
C LEU A 111 17.27 -19.93 -1.59
N ALA A 112 16.28 -20.32 -2.39
CA ALA A 112 14.92 -19.81 -2.31
C ALA A 112 14.20 -20.25 -1.02
N SER A 113 14.44 -21.47 -0.54
CA SER A 113 13.95 -21.88 0.79
C SER A 113 14.75 -21.23 1.92
N ALA A 114 16.07 -21.10 1.75
CA ALA A 114 16.94 -20.50 2.75
C ALA A 114 16.66 -19.00 2.95
N ILE A 115 16.32 -18.26 1.89
CA ILE A 115 16.10 -16.81 1.99
C ILE A 115 14.87 -16.46 2.83
N THR A 116 13.77 -17.21 2.68
CA THR A 116 12.57 -17.05 3.53
C THR A 116 12.88 -17.41 4.98
N LEU A 117 13.69 -18.45 5.20
CA LEU A 117 14.15 -18.82 6.54
C LEU A 117 15.06 -17.75 7.16
N HIS A 118 15.94 -17.12 6.37
CA HIS A 118 16.76 -16.03 6.84
C HIS A 118 15.90 -14.85 7.32
N HIS A 119 14.96 -14.37 6.51
CA HIS A 119 14.04 -13.30 6.89
C HIS A 119 13.29 -13.64 8.18
N ARG A 120 12.74 -14.86 8.27
CA ARG A 120 12.03 -15.32 9.46
C ARG A 120 12.93 -15.35 10.71
N ASN A 121 14.11 -15.93 10.61
CA ASN A 121 15.02 -16.08 11.74
C ASN A 121 15.57 -14.72 12.22
N LEU A 122 15.83 -13.81 11.28
CA LEU A 122 16.23 -12.44 11.60
C LEU A 122 15.07 -11.67 12.25
N TYR A 123 13.84 -11.87 11.76
CA TYR A 123 12.66 -11.30 12.41
C TYR A 123 12.47 -11.83 13.83
N ASP A 124 12.63 -13.12 14.08
CA ASP A 124 12.44 -13.69 15.42
C ASP A 124 13.51 -13.25 16.43
N SER A 125 14.66 -12.78 15.96
CA SER A 125 15.75 -12.31 16.82
C SER A 125 15.63 -10.82 17.15
N GLU A 126 15.69 -10.49 18.44
CA GLU A 126 15.38 -9.16 18.98
C GLU A 126 16.20 -8.03 18.35
N SER A 127 17.53 -8.14 18.36
CA SER A 127 18.42 -7.10 17.82
C SER A 127 18.32 -6.94 16.30
N HIS A 128 18.09 -8.05 15.59
CA HIS A 128 17.97 -8.05 14.14
C HIS A 128 16.63 -7.45 13.70
N ARG A 129 15.55 -7.76 14.42
CA ARG A 129 14.23 -7.14 14.24
C ARG A 129 14.29 -5.62 14.46
N VAL A 130 14.98 -5.16 15.52
CA VAL A 130 15.22 -3.72 15.74
C VAL A 130 15.94 -3.07 14.56
N THR A 131 16.91 -3.76 13.93
CA THR A 131 17.58 -3.26 12.73
C THR A 131 16.64 -3.19 11.53
N ILE A 132 15.83 -4.22 11.28
CA ILE A 132 14.85 -4.26 10.17
C ILE A 132 13.88 -3.08 10.25
N PHE A 133 13.47 -2.67 11.46
CA PHE A 133 12.48 -1.61 11.69
C PHE A 133 13.07 -0.26 12.09
N ALA A 134 14.39 -0.07 12.00
CA ALA A 134 14.98 1.23 12.31
C ALA A 134 14.47 2.32 11.33
N ASP A 135 14.02 3.45 11.85
CA ASP A 135 13.55 4.60 11.06
C ASP A 135 14.67 5.24 10.22
N THR A 136 15.90 5.14 10.73
CA THR A 136 17.07 5.80 10.17
C THR A 136 17.61 5.13 8.92
N VAL A 137 17.27 3.84 8.67
CA VAL A 137 17.82 3.13 7.51
C VAL A 137 17.05 3.47 6.23
N ARG A 138 17.81 3.72 5.16
CA ARG A 138 17.29 4.16 3.85
C ARG A 138 17.67 3.19 2.73
N GLU A 139 18.84 2.59 2.84
CA GLU A 139 19.40 1.74 1.81
C GLU A 139 19.82 0.39 2.40
N ILE A 140 19.89 -0.62 1.54
CA ILE A 140 20.31 -1.95 1.93
C ILE A 140 21.23 -2.59 0.89
N GLY A 141 22.25 -3.27 1.39
CA GLY A 141 23.04 -4.23 0.67
C GLY A 141 22.74 -5.65 1.16
N ILE A 142 22.51 -6.58 0.25
CA ILE A 142 22.25 -7.98 0.53
C ILE A 142 23.33 -8.80 -0.19
N GLY A 143 23.94 -9.74 0.54
CA GLY A 143 24.88 -10.71 -0.02
C GLY A 143 24.52 -12.12 0.44
N GLN A 144 23.72 -12.83 -0.35
CA GLN A 144 23.40 -14.24 -0.09
C GLN A 144 24.31 -15.15 -0.91
N VAL A 145 25.11 -15.98 -0.23
CA VAL A 145 26.11 -16.83 -0.88
C VAL A 145 25.92 -18.29 -0.46
N ALA A 146 25.87 -19.20 -1.44
CA ALA A 146 25.94 -20.63 -1.17
C ALA A 146 27.40 -21.08 -0.99
N GLY A 147 27.66 -21.97 -0.04
CA GLY A 147 28.98 -22.57 0.12
C GLY A 147 29.07 -23.59 1.24
N ASN A 148 30.25 -24.20 1.38
CA ASN A 148 30.54 -25.10 2.49
C ASN A 148 30.81 -24.28 3.75
N PHE A 149 30.20 -24.68 4.87
CA PHE A 149 30.47 -24.09 6.18
C PHE A 149 30.63 -25.19 7.21
N THR A 150 31.69 -25.12 8.00
CA THR A 150 31.96 -26.06 9.09
C THR A 150 31.61 -25.40 10.40
N TYR A 151 30.64 -25.97 11.11
CA TYR A 151 30.21 -25.48 12.42
C TYR A 151 30.25 -26.62 13.43
N ASN A 152 30.89 -26.39 14.59
CA ASN A 152 31.08 -27.40 15.64
C ASN A 152 31.64 -28.74 15.11
N GLY A 153 32.59 -28.68 14.18
CA GLY A 153 33.24 -29.86 13.59
C GLY A 153 32.41 -30.62 12.56
N ARG A 154 31.21 -30.14 12.20
CA ARG A 154 30.36 -30.74 11.15
C ARG A 154 30.28 -29.81 9.94
N GLY A 155 30.44 -30.39 8.75
CA GLY A 155 30.30 -29.69 7.48
C GLY A 155 28.85 -29.61 7.01
N TYR A 156 28.47 -28.46 6.46
CA TYR A 156 27.15 -28.16 5.94
C TYR A 156 27.25 -27.51 4.55
N GLN A 157 26.35 -27.90 3.66
CA GLN A 157 26.01 -27.10 2.48
C GLN A 157 25.12 -25.96 2.97
N SER A 158 25.59 -24.72 2.85
CA SER A 158 25.03 -23.58 3.58
C SER A 158 24.70 -22.41 2.67
N SER A 159 23.68 -21.65 3.07
CA SER A 159 23.43 -20.29 2.64
C SER A 159 23.91 -19.36 3.74
N MET A 160 24.82 -18.45 3.38
CA MET A 160 25.37 -17.41 4.23
C MET A 160 24.80 -16.07 3.77
N LEU A 161 24.22 -15.30 4.69
CA LEU A 161 23.58 -14.02 4.42
C LEU A 161 24.23 -12.92 5.25
N THR A 162 24.52 -11.82 4.58
CA THR A 162 24.84 -10.53 5.19
C THR A 162 23.86 -9.49 4.66
N GLU A 163 23.23 -8.75 5.56
CA GLU A 163 22.45 -7.54 5.25
C GLU A 163 23.21 -6.33 5.83
N LYS A 164 23.47 -5.33 4.99
CA LYS A 164 24.13 -4.08 5.36
C LYS A 164 23.16 -2.94 5.17
N PHE A 165 22.85 -2.21 6.23
CA PHE A 165 21.89 -1.11 6.16
C PHE A 165 22.61 0.23 6.22
N GLY A 166 22.34 1.07 5.22
CA GLY A 166 22.84 2.43 5.11
C GLY A 166 21.91 3.43 5.80
N ILE A 167 22.49 4.36 6.54
CA ILE A 167 21.79 5.45 7.25
C ILE A 167 22.14 6.83 6.65
N SER A 168 23.31 6.94 6.02
CA SER A 168 23.83 8.16 5.41
C SER A 168 23.20 8.44 4.04
N GLY A 169 23.23 9.71 3.62
CA GLY A 169 22.79 10.15 2.29
C GLY A 169 21.63 11.14 2.37
N SER A 170 21.68 12.16 1.51
CA SER A 170 20.58 13.12 1.32
C SER A 170 19.57 12.67 0.26
N ASP A 171 19.91 11.62 -0.48
CA ASP A 171 19.11 11.18 -1.61
C ASP A 171 17.82 10.50 -1.14
N VAL A 172 16.79 10.70 -1.95
CA VAL A 172 15.51 10.00 -1.86
C VAL A 172 15.45 9.07 -3.05
N PHE A 173 14.96 7.84 -2.86
CA PHE A 173 14.90 6.84 -3.91
C PHE A 173 13.47 6.52 -4.29
N VAL A 174 13.26 6.33 -5.60
CA VAL A 174 12.14 5.53 -6.10
C VAL A 174 12.68 4.13 -6.35
N THR A 175 12.08 3.14 -5.70
CA THR A 175 12.48 1.73 -5.81
C THR A 175 11.25 0.84 -5.95
N GLY A 176 11.41 -0.37 -6.45
CA GLY A 176 10.32 -1.34 -6.52
C GLY A 176 10.65 -2.49 -7.45
N VAL A 177 9.61 -3.21 -7.83
CA VAL A 177 9.69 -4.35 -8.75
C VAL A 177 8.66 -4.23 -9.87
N ALA A 178 9.06 -4.58 -11.09
CA ALA A 178 8.11 -4.97 -12.11
C ALA A 178 7.99 -6.49 -12.14
N TYR A 179 6.78 -7.01 -12.06
CA TYR A 179 6.56 -8.46 -12.05
C TYR A 179 5.21 -8.86 -12.64
N LYS A 180 5.13 -10.13 -13.03
CA LYS A 180 3.89 -10.77 -13.47
C LYS A 180 3.30 -11.57 -12.33
N ASP A 181 2.16 -11.13 -11.81
CA ASP A 181 1.45 -11.81 -10.70
C ASP A 181 0.71 -13.04 -11.26
N ALA A 182 1.45 -14.14 -11.42
CA ALA A 182 0.95 -15.33 -12.09
C ALA A 182 0.04 -16.15 -11.16
N ASN A 183 0.30 -16.10 -9.86
CA ASN A 183 -0.38 -16.86 -8.83
C ASN A 183 -1.55 -16.08 -8.15
N ARG A 184 -1.69 -14.78 -8.44
CA ARG A 184 -2.74 -13.88 -7.90
C ARG A 184 -2.69 -13.74 -6.39
N ASP A 185 -1.49 -13.76 -5.82
CA ASP A 185 -1.30 -13.52 -4.39
C ASP A 185 -1.11 -12.02 -4.04
N ALA A 186 -1.13 -11.17 -5.07
CA ALA A 186 -0.94 -9.72 -4.97
C ALA A 186 0.40 -9.29 -4.34
N PHE A 187 1.41 -10.15 -4.39
CA PHE A 187 2.76 -9.90 -3.90
C PHE A 187 3.81 -10.41 -4.90
N TYR A 188 5.02 -9.89 -4.82
CA TYR A 188 6.12 -10.37 -5.66
C TYR A 188 6.57 -11.77 -5.24
N SER A 189 6.53 -12.73 -6.16
CA SER A 189 7.16 -14.05 -5.96
C SER A 189 8.47 -14.22 -6.73
N MET A 190 9.34 -15.08 -6.21
CA MET A 190 10.59 -15.43 -6.91
C MET A 190 10.32 -15.96 -8.32
N GLY A 191 10.98 -15.36 -9.30
CA GLY A 191 10.88 -15.76 -10.71
C GLY A 191 9.77 -15.05 -11.49
N GLU A 192 8.98 -14.18 -10.85
CA GLU A 192 7.95 -13.38 -11.54
C GLU A 192 8.47 -12.06 -12.14
N GLY A 193 9.75 -11.74 -11.88
CA GLY A 193 10.39 -10.51 -12.33
C GLY A 193 10.28 -10.26 -13.84
N LEU A 194 9.96 -9.02 -14.20
CA LEU A 194 9.94 -8.54 -15.57
C LEU A 194 11.16 -7.67 -15.82
N ALA A 195 12.06 -8.11 -16.70
CA ALA A 195 13.23 -7.35 -17.11
C ALA A 195 12.91 -6.30 -18.19
N GLY A 196 13.70 -5.22 -18.25
CA GLY A 196 13.66 -4.25 -19.34
C GLY A 196 12.51 -3.23 -19.25
N ILE A 197 11.77 -3.19 -18.14
CA ILE A 197 10.82 -2.11 -17.85
C ILE A 197 11.62 -0.92 -17.35
N ARG A 198 11.55 0.21 -18.05
CA ARG A 198 12.26 1.42 -17.64
C ARG A 198 11.35 2.31 -16.80
N PHE A 199 11.80 2.62 -15.59
CA PHE A 199 11.23 3.65 -14.74
C PHE A 199 12.16 4.87 -14.79
N SER A 200 11.63 6.04 -15.12
CA SER A 200 12.46 7.25 -15.23
C SER A 200 11.70 8.53 -14.97
N THR A 201 12.43 9.52 -14.49
CA THR A 201 12.06 10.93 -14.39
C THR A 201 12.80 11.71 -15.48
N ASP A 202 12.67 13.04 -15.48
CA ASP A 202 13.40 13.91 -16.41
C ASP A 202 14.93 13.87 -16.20
N GLY A 203 15.40 13.52 -15.00
CA GLY A 203 16.83 13.56 -14.64
C GLY A 203 17.47 12.22 -14.27
N ALA A 204 16.68 11.19 -13.98
CA ALA A 204 17.17 9.90 -13.49
C ALA A 204 16.28 8.75 -13.97
N GLY A 205 16.80 7.51 -13.97
CA GLY A 205 15.97 6.35 -14.25
C GLY A 205 16.77 5.08 -14.45
N GLN A 206 16.11 3.94 -14.27
CA GLN A 206 16.69 2.62 -14.39
C GLN A 206 15.73 1.66 -15.08
N ALA A 207 16.28 0.73 -15.86
CA ALA A 207 15.54 -0.43 -16.33
C ALA A 207 15.59 -1.56 -15.29
N THR A 208 14.47 -2.24 -15.11
CA THR A 208 14.37 -3.44 -14.28
C THR A 208 15.30 -4.53 -14.78
N GLN A 209 15.90 -5.24 -13.83
CA GLN A 209 16.79 -6.37 -14.13
C GLN A 209 16.00 -7.69 -14.23
N GLU A 210 16.69 -8.82 -14.38
CA GLU A 210 16.05 -10.15 -14.49
C GLU A 210 15.08 -10.46 -13.34
N ALA A 211 15.44 -10.07 -12.11
CA ALA A 211 14.58 -10.24 -10.94
C ALA A 211 13.41 -9.25 -10.88
N GLY A 212 13.30 -8.29 -11.81
CA GLY A 212 12.26 -7.26 -11.86
C GLY A 212 12.58 -6.00 -11.05
N GLY A 213 13.62 -6.01 -10.22
CA GLY A 213 13.97 -4.89 -9.34
C GLY A 213 14.60 -3.69 -10.05
N TYR A 214 14.38 -2.51 -9.47
CA TYR A 214 15.03 -1.25 -9.84
C TYR A 214 15.11 -0.28 -8.64
N ALA A 215 16.03 0.69 -8.72
CA ALA A 215 16.09 1.83 -7.82
C ALA A 215 16.90 2.98 -8.43
N PHE A 216 16.39 4.21 -8.33
CA PHE A 216 17.17 5.38 -8.73
C PHE A 216 16.91 6.55 -7.78
N GLY A 217 17.96 7.33 -7.55
CA GLY A 217 17.89 8.55 -6.74
C GLY A 217 17.12 9.65 -7.46
N VAL A 218 16.38 10.42 -6.68
CA VAL A 218 15.65 11.61 -7.08
C VAL A 218 15.97 12.74 -6.10
N ALA A 219 15.84 13.98 -6.55
CA ALA A 219 16.11 15.14 -5.70
C ALA A 219 15.14 15.16 -4.51
N PRO A 220 15.62 15.43 -3.29
CA PRO A 220 14.76 15.56 -2.12
C PRO A 220 13.88 16.82 -2.26
N GLY A 221 12.57 16.62 -2.28
CA GLY A 221 11.56 17.69 -2.22
C GLY A 221 10.57 17.67 -3.38
N GLY A 222 9.28 17.59 -3.03
CA GLY A 222 8.16 17.75 -3.95
C GLY A 222 7.74 16.48 -4.70
N SER A 223 6.78 16.67 -5.60
CA SER A 223 6.28 15.59 -6.44
C SER A 223 7.24 15.28 -7.59
N VAL A 224 7.49 13.99 -7.79
CA VAL A 224 8.32 13.43 -8.87
C VAL A 224 7.43 12.72 -9.88
N THR A 225 7.52 13.12 -11.15
CA THR A 225 6.86 12.39 -12.25
C THR A 225 7.72 11.23 -12.73
N VAL A 226 7.18 10.02 -12.67
CA VAL A 226 7.79 8.79 -13.14
C VAL A 226 7.07 8.29 -14.39
N SER A 227 7.81 8.13 -15.47
CA SER A 227 7.40 7.43 -16.70
C SER A 227 7.80 5.97 -16.61
N ILE A 228 6.90 5.09 -17.04
CA ILE A 228 7.09 3.64 -17.10
C ILE A 228 7.05 3.22 -18.56
N GLU A 229 8.12 2.61 -19.07
CA GLU A 229 8.28 2.26 -20.48
C GLU A 229 8.70 0.82 -20.67
N ARG A 230 8.28 0.20 -21.79
CA ARG A 230 8.72 -1.13 -22.22
C ARG A 230 9.13 -1.06 -23.68
N SER A 231 10.39 -1.39 -23.97
CA SER A 231 10.95 -1.34 -25.33
C SER A 231 10.73 0.02 -26.04
N GLY A 232 10.89 1.12 -25.30
CA GLY A 232 10.70 2.49 -25.80
C GLY A 232 9.25 2.93 -25.98
N SER A 233 8.27 2.07 -25.65
CA SER A 233 6.85 2.44 -25.64
C SER A 233 6.43 2.83 -24.22
N LEU A 234 5.78 3.99 -24.08
CA LEU A 234 5.24 4.45 -22.80
C LEU A 234 4.06 3.56 -22.38
N LEU A 235 4.19 2.92 -21.23
CA LEU A 235 3.12 2.15 -20.58
C LEU A 235 2.24 3.07 -19.73
N GLY A 236 2.84 4.02 -19.01
CA GLY A 236 2.10 4.97 -18.19
C GLY A 236 2.97 6.01 -17.52
N ARG A 237 2.31 7.00 -16.90
CA ARG A 237 2.95 8.03 -16.08
C ARG A 237 2.22 8.19 -14.76
N VAL A 238 2.99 8.37 -13.70
CA VAL A 238 2.50 8.67 -12.36
C VAL A 238 3.28 9.85 -11.78
N ALA A 239 2.66 10.64 -10.93
CA ALA A 239 3.33 11.60 -10.08
C ALA A 239 3.30 11.08 -8.64
N LEU A 240 4.45 11.00 -8.00
CA LEU A 240 4.60 10.55 -6.61
C LEU A 240 4.99 11.73 -5.73
N ASP A 241 4.34 11.89 -4.58
CA ASP A 241 4.83 12.77 -3.51
C ASP A 241 5.55 11.90 -2.47
N LEU A 242 6.86 12.10 -2.37
CA LEU A 242 7.74 11.25 -1.57
C LEU A 242 8.00 11.80 -0.16
N ASP A 243 7.60 13.03 0.13
CA ASP A 243 7.77 13.68 1.44
C ASP A 243 9.17 13.48 2.09
N GLY A 244 10.23 13.56 1.28
CA GLY A 244 11.62 13.43 1.75
C GLY A 244 12.06 12.02 2.19
N ILE A 245 11.23 11.00 1.96
CA ILE A 245 11.53 9.58 2.23
C ILE A 245 11.45 8.75 0.96
N ASN A 246 12.05 7.56 0.99
CA ASN A 246 11.98 6.65 -0.15
C ASN A 246 10.55 6.18 -0.44
N GLY A 247 10.19 6.16 -1.72
CA GLY A 247 8.93 5.64 -2.21
C GLY A 247 9.11 4.31 -2.93
N LYS A 248 8.24 3.35 -2.60
CA LYS A 248 8.07 2.13 -3.38
C LYS A 248 7.12 2.40 -4.55
N LEU A 249 7.43 1.91 -5.74
CA LEU A 249 6.54 1.88 -6.89
C LEU A 249 6.73 0.58 -7.67
N ASP A 250 5.73 -0.30 -7.62
CA ASP A 250 5.72 -1.54 -8.37
C ASP A 250 4.90 -1.40 -9.66
N LEU A 251 5.29 -2.17 -10.68
CA LEU A 251 4.46 -2.43 -11.86
C LEU A 251 4.06 -3.89 -11.88
N ILE A 252 2.76 -4.15 -11.89
CA ILE A 252 2.18 -5.47 -11.78
C ILE A 252 1.44 -5.77 -13.08
N GLU A 253 1.83 -6.84 -13.76
CA GLU A 253 1.14 -7.35 -14.93
C GLU A 253 0.33 -8.59 -14.54
N ASP A 254 -0.98 -8.57 -14.78
CA ASP A 254 -1.82 -9.75 -14.53
C ASP A 254 -1.66 -10.81 -15.64
N ASN A 255 -2.30 -11.97 -15.46
CA ASN A 255 -2.27 -13.04 -16.45
C ASN A 255 -2.89 -12.68 -17.82
N ASN A 256 -3.66 -11.60 -17.91
CA ASN A 256 -4.27 -11.09 -19.13
C ASN A 256 -3.48 -9.91 -19.75
N GLY A 257 -2.36 -9.50 -19.15
CA GLY A 257 -1.57 -8.35 -19.59
C GLY A 257 -2.10 -7.00 -19.12
N ALA A 258 -3.09 -6.96 -18.23
CA ALA A 258 -3.54 -5.72 -17.61
C ALA A 258 -2.47 -5.23 -16.61
N LEU A 259 -2.19 -3.93 -16.66
CA LEU A 259 -1.20 -3.30 -15.81
C LEU A 259 -1.87 -2.63 -14.61
N ARG A 260 -1.22 -2.76 -13.45
CA ARG A 260 -1.51 -2.05 -12.21
C ARG A 260 -0.21 -1.48 -11.64
N VAL A 261 -0.28 -0.33 -10.99
CA VAL A 261 0.81 0.17 -10.15
C VAL A 261 0.46 0.01 -8.68
N ALA A 262 1.47 -0.25 -7.83
CA ALA A 262 1.30 -0.25 -6.38
C ALA A 262 2.38 0.62 -5.74
N THR A 263 2.04 1.45 -4.75
CA THR A 263 3.01 2.43 -4.23
C THR A 263 2.85 2.70 -2.74
N SER A 264 3.96 3.02 -2.07
CA SER A 264 3.96 3.43 -0.66
C SER A 264 3.97 4.96 -0.46
N ALA A 265 3.56 5.71 -1.48
CA ALA A 265 3.63 7.16 -1.53
C ALA A 265 2.31 7.74 -2.08
N THR A 266 2.04 9.00 -1.76
CA THR A 266 0.91 9.72 -2.34
C THR A 266 1.08 9.79 -3.85
N MET A 267 0.04 9.45 -4.62
CA MET A 267 0.15 9.25 -6.05
C MET A 267 -0.97 9.91 -6.84
N THR A 268 -0.60 10.45 -8.00
CA THR A 268 -1.54 10.85 -9.05
C THR A 268 -1.25 10.06 -10.32
N LEU A 269 -2.24 9.34 -10.84
CA LEU A 269 -2.19 8.75 -12.17
C LEU A 269 -2.26 9.85 -13.23
N MET A 270 -1.41 9.77 -14.24
CA MET A 270 -1.37 10.74 -15.35
C MET A 270 -1.78 10.13 -16.69
N GLY A 271 -1.87 8.80 -16.78
CA GLY A 271 -2.36 8.08 -17.96
C GLY A 271 -1.61 6.77 -18.23
N GLY A 272 -2.16 5.98 -19.16
CA GLY A 272 -1.61 4.69 -19.62
C GLY A 272 -1.92 3.50 -18.71
N ILE A 273 -1.94 3.71 -17.40
CA ILE A 273 -2.32 2.69 -16.40
C ILE A 273 -3.55 3.19 -15.64
N ALA A 274 -4.58 2.35 -15.56
CA ALA A 274 -5.88 2.68 -14.98
C ALA A 274 -6.09 2.05 -13.58
N GLN A 275 -5.13 1.28 -13.09
CA GLN A 275 -5.25 0.53 -11.84
C GLN A 275 -4.14 0.92 -10.88
N ALA A 276 -4.49 1.24 -9.64
CA ALA A 276 -3.54 1.70 -8.64
C ALA A 276 -3.90 1.22 -7.23
N THR A 277 -2.88 0.82 -6.46
CA THR A 277 -3.03 0.40 -5.07
C THR A 277 -2.05 1.15 -4.18
N LEU A 278 -2.53 1.67 -3.04
CA LEU A 278 -1.68 2.17 -1.98
C LEU A 278 -1.18 1.00 -1.12
N LEU A 279 0.09 1.05 -0.72
CA LEU A 279 0.77 0.03 0.08
C LEU A 279 1.00 0.53 1.51
N GLY A 280 1.11 -0.43 2.44
CA GLY A 280 1.43 -0.15 3.84
C GLY A 280 0.22 0.34 4.64
N VAL A 281 0.50 1.12 5.68
CA VAL A 281 -0.53 1.59 6.63
C VAL A 281 -0.48 3.11 6.85
N LYS A 282 0.16 3.85 5.95
CA LYS A 282 0.17 5.32 6.01
C LYS A 282 -1.07 5.90 5.36
N ASP A 283 -1.51 7.01 5.91
CA ASP A 283 -2.44 7.95 5.28
C ASP A 283 -1.82 8.48 3.99
N LEU A 284 -2.43 8.13 2.85
CA LEU A 284 -1.93 8.50 1.53
C LEU A 284 -3.06 9.00 0.63
N ASP A 285 -2.71 9.90 -0.28
CA ASP A 285 -3.61 10.39 -1.31
C ASP A 285 -3.44 9.57 -2.60
N LEU A 286 -4.54 9.18 -3.24
CA LEU A 286 -4.55 8.54 -4.56
C LEU A 286 -5.52 9.24 -5.51
N LYS A 287 -5.00 9.79 -6.61
CA LYS A 287 -5.82 10.47 -7.63
C LYS A 287 -5.79 9.73 -8.95
N GLY A 288 -6.98 9.40 -9.47
CA GLY A 288 -7.21 8.77 -10.76
C GLY A 288 -7.00 9.73 -11.94
N THR A 289 -7.70 9.49 -13.03
CA THR A 289 -7.63 10.23 -14.30
C THR A 289 -9.03 10.61 -14.75
N THR A 290 -9.20 11.17 -15.94
CA THR A 290 -10.56 11.37 -16.50
C THR A 290 -11.12 10.12 -17.20
N ALA A 291 -10.43 8.99 -17.09
CA ALA A 291 -10.85 7.71 -17.65
C ALA A 291 -11.16 6.74 -16.52
N ALA A 292 -11.97 5.72 -16.81
CA ALA A 292 -12.34 4.68 -15.85
C ALA A 292 -11.11 4.06 -15.17
N ASN A 293 -11.11 4.06 -13.83
CA ASN A 293 -10.05 3.57 -12.98
C ASN A 293 -10.53 2.51 -12.00
N ARG A 294 -9.57 1.73 -11.49
CA ARG A 294 -9.76 0.90 -10.29
C ARG A 294 -8.70 1.29 -9.27
N LEU A 295 -9.15 1.81 -8.14
CA LEU A 295 -8.29 2.40 -7.12
C LEU A 295 -8.52 1.66 -5.80
N TRP A 296 -7.43 1.33 -5.11
CA TRP A 296 -7.46 0.70 -3.80
C TRP A 296 -6.61 1.52 -2.84
N GLY A 297 -7.18 1.91 -1.71
CA GLY A 297 -6.45 2.41 -0.57
C GLY A 297 -5.75 1.29 0.19
N ASN A 298 -5.24 1.65 1.36
CA ASN A 298 -4.52 0.78 2.26
C ASN A 298 -5.24 0.71 3.61
N ALA A 299 -4.53 0.54 4.74
CA ALA A 299 -5.15 0.47 6.06
C ALA A 299 -5.05 1.77 6.89
N GLY A 300 -4.57 2.87 6.29
CA GLY A 300 -4.56 4.20 6.91
C GLY A 300 -5.64 5.10 6.33
N ASP A 301 -5.78 6.30 6.88
CA ASP A 301 -6.86 7.23 6.52
C ASP A 301 -6.55 7.89 5.17
N ASN A 302 -7.08 7.34 4.08
CA ASN A 302 -6.71 7.70 2.73
C ASN A 302 -7.66 8.74 2.13
N ARG A 303 -7.14 9.52 1.18
CA ARG A 303 -7.97 10.35 0.30
C ARG A 303 -7.87 9.87 -1.14
N ILE A 304 -8.97 9.31 -1.65
CA ILE A 304 -9.00 8.74 -3.00
C ILE A 304 -9.99 9.50 -3.88
N ASP A 305 -9.54 9.97 -5.03
CA ASP A 305 -10.32 10.76 -5.99
C ASP A 305 -10.25 10.14 -7.39
N GLY A 306 -11.36 9.54 -7.84
CA GLY A 306 -11.52 8.93 -9.17
C GLY A 306 -11.47 9.96 -10.30
N ARG A 307 -11.84 11.21 -10.01
CA ARG A 307 -11.99 12.36 -10.93
C ARG A 307 -13.08 12.18 -11.97
N GLY A 308 -12.91 11.32 -12.94
CA GLY A 308 -13.96 11.11 -13.92
C GLY A 308 -13.77 9.83 -14.71
N GLY A 309 -14.85 9.36 -15.30
CA GLY A 309 -14.88 8.05 -15.93
C GLY A 309 -15.93 7.19 -15.26
N ARG A 310 -15.65 5.90 -15.17
CA ARG A 310 -16.50 4.96 -14.43
C ARG A 310 -15.56 4.24 -13.50
N ASP A 311 -15.49 4.74 -12.28
CA ASP A 311 -14.47 4.36 -11.34
C ASP A 311 -14.99 3.30 -10.38
N ILE A 312 -14.05 2.49 -9.89
CA ILE A 312 -14.29 1.58 -8.78
C ILE A 312 -13.21 1.89 -7.76
N ILE A 313 -13.63 2.33 -6.58
CA ILE A 313 -12.75 2.80 -5.52
C ILE A 313 -13.05 2.00 -4.26
N TYR A 314 -12.00 1.44 -3.66
CA TYR A 314 -12.02 0.77 -2.37
C TYR A 314 -11.15 1.58 -1.41
N GLY A 315 -11.70 2.00 -0.27
CA GLY A 315 -10.99 2.70 0.79
C GLY A 315 -10.01 1.77 1.50
N GLY A 316 -10.55 0.70 2.09
CA GLY A 316 -9.78 -0.40 2.66
C GLY A 316 -9.95 -0.47 4.17
N GLY A 317 -8.97 0.04 4.90
CA GLY A 317 -9.09 0.24 6.35
C GLY A 317 -8.70 1.66 6.70
N GLY A 318 -9.24 2.17 7.80
CA GLY A 318 -9.01 3.57 8.21
C GLY A 318 -10.20 4.44 7.84
N ASP A 319 -10.23 5.68 8.35
CA ASP A 319 -11.33 6.62 8.11
C ASP A 319 -11.07 7.36 6.78
N ASP A 320 -11.60 6.83 5.67
CA ASP A 320 -11.26 7.27 4.33
C ASP A 320 -12.14 8.42 3.80
N VAL A 321 -11.62 9.18 2.84
CA VAL A 321 -12.39 10.11 2.02
C VAL A 321 -12.34 9.71 0.55
N LEU A 322 -13.45 9.16 0.06
CA LEU A 322 -13.58 8.67 -1.31
C LEU A 322 -14.43 9.62 -2.14
N THR A 323 -13.94 10.00 -3.32
CA THR A 323 -14.67 10.82 -4.30
C THR A 323 -14.70 10.10 -5.64
N GLY A 324 -15.89 9.76 -6.15
CA GLY A 324 -16.06 9.13 -7.47
C GLY A 324 -15.72 10.11 -8.59
N GLY A 325 -16.41 11.25 -8.58
CA GLY A 325 -16.19 12.33 -9.54
C GLY A 325 -17.29 12.37 -10.59
N ASN A 326 -16.94 12.47 -11.88
CA ASN A 326 -17.94 12.44 -12.95
C ASN A 326 -18.07 11.04 -13.57
N GLY A 327 -19.29 10.61 -13.80
CA GLY A 327 -19.69 9.35 -14.40
C GLY A 327 -20.19 8.35 -13.35
N PRO A 328 -20.65 7.16 -13.76
CA PRO A 328 -21.35 6.25 -12.85
C PRO A 328 -20.37 5.36 -12.06
N ASP A 329 -20.09 5.75 -10.81
CA ASP A 329 -19.01 5.20 -10.00
C ASP A 329 -19.48 4.14 -9.00
N ARG A 330 -18.50 3.41 -8.44
CA ARG A 330 -18.69 2.52 -7.30
C ARG A 330 -17.67 2.84 -6.22
N LEU A 331 -18.15 3.17 -5.04
CA LEU A 331 -17.35 3.57 -3.89
C LEU A 331 -17.62 2.57 -2.76
N TYR A 332 -16.57 1.97 -2.24
CA TYR A 332 -16.58 1.05 -1.10
C TYR A 332 -15.69 1.66 -0.01
N GLY A 333 -16.25 2.09 1.12
CA GLY A 333 -15.47 2.56 2.26
C GLY A 333 -14.66 1.43 2.90
N ASP A 334 -15.32 0.28 3.06
CA ASP A 334 -14.78 -0.95 3.67
C ASP A 334 -14.76 -0.87 5.20
N ASN A 335 -13.62 -0.68 5.88
CA ASN A 335 -13.59 -0.56 7.35
C ASN A 335 -13.11 0.82 7.78
N GLY A 336 -13.83 1.46 8.71
CA GLY A 336 -13.54 2.79 9.20
C GLY A 336 -14.78 3.68 9.09
N ASN A 337 -14.70 4.90 9.61
CA ASN A 337 -15.77 5.88 9.48
C ASN A 337 -15.53 6.68 8.20
N ASP A 338 -16.10 6.22 7.10
CA ASP A 338 -15.73 6.69 5.78
C ASP A 338 -16.62 7.83 5.29
N ARG A 339 -16.05 8.69 4.45
CA ARG A 339 -16.75 9.76 3.75
C ARG A 339 -16.79 9.48 2.26
N LEU A 340 -17.93 9.03 1.76
CA LEU A 340 -18.14 8.69 0.35
C LEU A 340 -18.89 9.81 -0.36
N VAL A 341 -18.29 10.34 -1.42
CA VAL A 341 -18.88 11.34 -2.31
C VAL A 341 -19.01 10.75 -3.72
N GLY A 342 -20.24 10.53 -4.19
CA GLY A 342 -20.53 10.03 -5.54
C GLY A 342 -20.06 10.99 -6.61
N GLY A 343 -20.69 12.16 -6.66
CA GLY A 343 -20.35 13.23 -7.57
C GLY A 343 -21.44 13.42 -8.62
N GLY A 344 -21.12 13.32 -9.90
CA GLY A 344 -22.11 13.39 -10.96
C GLY A 344 -22.23 12.07 -11.66
N GLY A 345 -23.35 11.36 -11.60
CA GLY A 345 -23.36 9.99 -12.10
C GLY A 345 -24.67 9.28 -11.84
N ASN A 346 -24.63 7.96 -11.88
CA ASN A 346 -25.62 7.13 -11.20
C ASN A 346 -24.77 6.14 -10.42
N ASP A 347 -24.49 6.50 -9.18
CA ASP A 347 -23.41 5.97 -8.39
C ASP A 347 -23.93 4.89 -7.44
N ARG A 348 -22.98 4.10 -6.95
CA ARG A 348 -23.23 3.12 -5.89
C ARG A 348 -22.24 3.33 -4.77
N LEU A 349 -22.74 3.74 -3.62
CA LEU A 349 -21.95 4.01 -2.41
C LEU A 349 -22.25 2.89 -1.40
N PHE A 350 -21.19 2.27 -0.91
CA PHE A 350 -21.22 1.24 0.12
C PHE A 350 -20.30 1.72 1.24
N GLY A 351 -20.85 2.10 2.40
CA GLY A 351 -20.07 2.55 3.56
C GLY A 351 -19.19 1.41 4.07
N GLY A 352 -19.81 0.40 4.67
CA GLY A 352 -19.13 -0.80 5.12
C GLY A 352 -19.27 -0.96 6.62
N ALA A 353 -18.15 -0.96 7.34
CA ALA A 353 -18.13 -1.07 8.78
C ALA A 353 -17.58 0.20 9.42
N GLY A 354 -18.39 0.88 10.23
CA GLY A 354 -18.07 2.15 10.86
C GLY A 354 -19.24 3.12 10.71
N ASP A 355 -19.12 4.32 11.26
CA ASP A 355 -20.15 5.35 11.16
C ASP A 355 -19.91 6.16 9.86
N ASP A 356 -20.56 5.78 8.77
CA ASP A 356 -20.23 6.29 7.45
C ASP A 356 -21.05 7.52 7.04
N TRP A 357 -20.48 8.36 6.19
CA TRP A 357 -21.15 9.51 5.57
C TRP A 357 -21.23 9.32 4.06
N LEU A 358 -22.45 9.18 3.53
CA LEU A 358 -22.70 8.89 2.12
C LEU A 358 -23.41 10.08 1.45
N ASP A 359 -22.73 10.78 0.54
CA ASP A 359 -23.30 11.87 -0.28
C ASP A 359 -23.18 11.55 -1.77
N PRO A 360 -24.27 11.06 -2.38
CA PRO A 360 -24.25 10.66 -3.78
C PRO A 360 -24.20 11.87 -4.73
N GLN A 361 -24.61 13.05 -4.25
CA GLN A 361 -24.71 14.29 -5.02
C GLN A 361 -25.72 14.24 -6.18
N ARG A 362 -25.26 14.28 -7.44
CA ARG A 362 -26.13 14.40 -8.61
C ARG A 362 -26.26 13.04 -9.27
N GLY A 363 -27.47 12.52 -9.37
CA GLY A 363 -27.66 11.26 -10.05
C GLY A 363 -28.99 10.60 -9.73
N ASN A 364 -29.09 9.33 -10.08
CA ASN A 364 -30.05 8.42 -9.48
C ASN A 364 -29.24 7.31 -8.82
N ASP A 365 -29.06 7.44 -7.53
CA ASP A 365 -27.97 6.77 -6.83
C ASP A 365 -28.48 5.64 -5.93
N MET A 366 -27.58 4.73 -5.57
CA MET A 366 -27.84 3.66 -4.62
C MET A 366 -26.86 3.75 -3.47
N MET A 367 -27.36 3.71 -2.24
CA MET A 367 -26.56 3.79 -1.03
C MET A 367 -26.84 2.59 -0.12
N THR A 368 -25.78 2.08 0.47
CA THR A 368 -25.79 1.04 1.51
C THR A 368 -24.84 1.51 2.61
N GLY A 369 -25.34 1.68 3.82
CA GLY A 369 -24.54 2.12 4.96
C GLY A 369 -23.67 1.00 5.50
N GLY A 370 -24.29 -0.15 5.77
CA GLY A 370 -23.62 -1.31 6.35
C GLY A 370 -23.83 -1.39 7.85
N SER A 371 -22.75 -1.48 8.63
CA SER A 371 -22.81 -1.58 10.09
C SER A 371 -22.20 -0.35 10.73
N GLY A 372 -22.90 0.24 11.69
CA GLY A 372 -22.51 1.50 12.33
C GLY A 372 -23.68 2.47 12.24
N ALA A 373 -23.50 3.69 12.73
CA ALA A 373 -24.50 4.75 12.67
C ALA A 373 -24.26 5.61 11.43
N ASP A 374 -24.93 5.28 10.33
CA ASP A 374 -24.64 5.87 9.03
C ASP A 374 -25.44 7.15 8.77
N ARG A 375 -24.88 8.04 7.95
CA ARG A 375 -25.55 9.25 7.49
C ARG A 375 -25.68 9.25 5.97
N PHE A 376 -26.91 9.07 5.49
CA PHE A 376 -27.27 9.18 4.08
C PHE A 376 -27.67 10.61 3.74
N VAL A 377 -27.01 11.23 2.77
CA VAL A 377 -27.37 12.55 2.29
C VAL A 377 -28.24 12.42 1.04
N PHE A 378 -29.35 13.17 1.00
CA PHE A 378 -30.17 13.32 -0.18
C PHE A 378 -30.10 14.76 -0.68
N SER A 379 -29.60 14.96 -1.90
CA SER A 379 -29.41 16.29 -2.52
C SER A 379 -30.22 16.51 -3.80
N GLY A 380 -31.08 15.56 -4.17
CA GLY A 380 -31.90 15.60 -5.38
C GLY A 380 -31.75 14.32 -6.21
N GLY A 381 -32.44 14.23 -7.34
CA GLY A 381 -32.41 13.02 -8.17
C GLY A 381 -33.31 11.90 -7.65
N ARG A 382 -33.13 10.67 -8.15
CA ARG A 382 -33.95 9.50 -7.74
C ARG A 382 -33.11 8.44 -7.03
N ASP A 383 -32.96 8.64 -5.73
CA ASP A 383 -32.02 7.88 -4.92
C ASP A 383 -32.69 6.76 -4.13
N ARG A 384 -31.89 5.76 -3.79
CA ARG A 384 -32.33 4.58 -3.05
C ARG A 384 -31.37 4.26 -1.91
N ILE A 385 -31.88 4.26 -0.69
CA ILE A 385 -31.20 3.70 0.49
C ILE A 385 -31.67 2.26 0.65
N LEU A 386 -30.74 1.32 0.74
CA LEU A 386 -31.05 -0.11 0.62
C LEU A 386 -31.17 -0.85 1.96
N ASP A 387 -30.59 -0.33 3.03
CA ASP A 387 -30.38 -1.04 4.30
C ASP A 387 -30.55 -0.17 5.56
N PHE A 388 -31.33 0.90 5.46
CA PHE A 388 -31.56 1.84 6.57
C PHE A 388 -31.96 1.15 7.88
N GLN A 389 -31.29 1.52 8.97
CA GLN A 389 -31.49 1.03 10.32
C GLN A 389 -32.10 2.11 11.23
N ASP A 390 -33.36 1.89 11.63
CA ASP A 390 -34.10 2.78 12.54
C ASP A 390 -33.36 3.02 13.87
N ASN A 391 -33.34 4.26 14.33
CA ASN A 391 -32.62 4.75 15.53
C ASN A 391 -31.10 4.58 15.51
N ILE A 392 -30.52 4.11 14.40
CA ILE A 392 -29.07 3.97 14.22
C ILE A 392 -28.63 4.96 13.14
N ASP A 393 -29.24 4.87 11.97
CA ASP A 393 -28.91 5.69 10.81
C ASP A 393 -29.64 7.03 10.82
N LYS A 394 -29.12 7.97 10.04
CA LYS A 394 -29.73 9.27 9.77
C LYS A 394 -29.86 9.54 8.28
N ILE A 395 -30.97 10.15 7.91
CA ILE A 395 -31.21 10.64 6.55
C ILE A 395 -31.18 12.16 6.58
N ALA A 396 -30.24 12.74 5.85
CA ALA A 396 -30.00 14.16 5.80
C ALA A 396 -30.47 14.75 4.47
N PHE A 397 -31.57 15.48 4.48
CA PHE A 397 -32.04 16.21 3.31
C PHE A 397 -31.25 17.51 3.16
N ARG A 398 -30.54 17.62 2.04
CA ARG A 398 -29.78 18.80 1.64
C ARG A 398 -30.63 19.58 0.65
N GLY A 399 -31.40 20.54 1.14
CA GLY A 399 -32.16 21.39 0.24
C GLY A 399 -33.18 22.29 0.91
N THR A 400 -33.21 23.53 0.45
CA THR A 400 -34.40 24.37 0.39
C THR A 400 -35.39 23.78 -0.62
N MET A 401 -36.69 23.65 -0.26
CA MET A 401 -37.76 23.40 -1.22
C MET A 401 -38.37 24.73 -1.66
N GLY A 402 -38.32 25.04 -2.96
CA GLY A 402 -38.79 26.34 -3.46
C GLY A 402 -37.87 27.50 -3.06
N ASP A 403 -38.45 28.60 -2.57
CA ASP A 403 -37.73 29.80 -2.10
C ASP A 403 -37.37 29.77 -0.59
N GLY A 404 -37.66 28.67 0.12
CA GLY A 404 -37.45 28.51 1.57
C GLY A 404 -36.73 27.23 1.98
N THR A 405 -36.22 27.20 3.22
CA THR A 405 -35.53 26.03 3.82
C THR A 405 -36.52 24.92 4.12
N LEU A 406 -36.27 23.70 3.63
CA LEU A 406 -37.08 22.52 3.95
C LEU A 406 -37.07 22.27 5.46
N THR A 407 -38.22 21.92 6.03
CA THR A 407 -38.31 21.44 7.41
C THR A 407 -38.50 19.91 7.45
N VAL A 408 -38.20 19.28 8.59
CA VAL A 408 -38.48 17.85 8.78
C VAL A 408 -39.97 17.55 8.58
N ALA A 409 -40.86 18.42 9.08
CA ALA A 409 -42.31 18.26 8.93
C ALA A 409 -42.72 18.26 7.44
N GLU A 410 -42.19 19.17 6.64
CA GLU A 410 -42.45 19.21 5.19
C GLU A 410 -41.88 18.01 4.45
N ALA A 411 -40.71 17.50 4.86
CA ALA A 411 -40.18 16.25 4.31
C ALA A 411 -41.10 15.07 4.66
N MET A 412 -41.55 14.97 5.91
CA MET A 412 -42.46 13.92 6.37
C MET A 412 -43.82 13.97 5.64
N ASP A 413 -44.37 15.17 5.42
CA ASP A 413 -45.63 15.36 4.66
C ASP A 413 -45.50 14.93 3.18
N ALA A 414 -44.30 15.00 2.61
CA ALA A 414 -44.01 14.50 1.26
C ALA A 414 -43.80 12.96 1.21
N GLY A 415 -43.69 12.32 2.38
CA GLY A 415 -43.48 10.88 2.52
C GLY A 415 -44.77 10.07 2.32
N ARG A 416 -44.65 8.91 1.67
CA ARG A 416 -45.71 7.90 1.59
C ARG A 416 -45.14 6.50 1.49
N ILE A 417 -45.87 5.50 1.96
CA ILE A 417 -45.51 4.10 1.76
C ILE A 417 -45.99 3.61 0.39
N VAL A 418 -45.05 3.17 -0.46
CA VAL A 418 -45.33 2.63 -1.80
C VAL A 418 -44.71 1.25 -1.92
N LYS A 419 -45.55 0.22 -2.10
CA LYS A 419 -45.12 -1.19 -2.26
C LYS A 419 -44.16 -1.64 -1.13
N GLY A 420 -44.42 -1.21 0.09
CA GLY A 420 -43.61 -1.56 1.27
C GLY A 420 -42.30 -0.79 1.39
N ASN A 421 -42.17 0.40 0.80
CA ASN A 421 -41.01 1.27 0.99
C ASN A 421 -41.47 2.68 1.34
N ALA A 422 -40.71 3.41 2.15
CA ALA A 422 -40.91 4.84 2.33
C ALA A 422 -40.41 5.56 1.08
N VAL A 423 -41.26 6.42 0.51
CA VAL A 423 -40.96 7.21 -0.67
C VAL A 423 -41.27 8.66 -0.38
N PHE A 424 -40.25 9.51 -0.47
CA PHE A 424 -40.34 10.96 -0.33
C PHE A 424 -40.25 11.58 -1.71
N ASP A 425 -41.35 12.18 -2.19
CA ASP A 425 -41.40 12.88 -3.49
C ASP A 425 -41.39 14.38 -3.25
N LEU A 426 -40.21 15.00 -3.36
CA LEU A 426 -40.00 16.42 -3.08
C LEU A 426 -40.29 17.31 -4.30
N GLY A 427 -40.90 16.74 -5.35
CA GLY A 427 -41.17 17.45 -6.59
C GLY A 427 -39.92 17.69 -7.45
N GLY A 428 -40.12 18.22 -8.66
CA GLY A 428 -39.03 18.47 -9.61
C GLY A 428 -38.29 17.22 -10.11
N GLY A 429 -38.81 16.02 -9.83
CA GLY A 429 -38.17 14.75 -10.12
C GLY A 429 -37.26 14.22 -9.01
N ASN A 430 -37.19 14.91 -7.87
CA ASN A 430 -36.41 14.53 -6.69
C ASN A 430 -37.21 13.55 -5.83
N VAL A 431 -36.78 12.29 -5.82
CA VAL A 431 -37.46 11.20 -5.13
C VAL A 431 -36.44 10.38 -4.34
N LEU A 432 -36.60 10.32 -3.01
CA LEU A 432 -35.86 9.38 -2.17
C LEU A 432 -36.73 8.16 -1.89
N THR A 433 -36.20 6.96 -2.14
CA THR A 433 -36.83 5.70 -1.71
C THR A 433 -35.98 5.02 -0.65
N VAL A 434 -36.53 4.81 0.54
CA VAL A 434 -35.90 4.04 1.61
C VAL A 434 -36.50 2.64 1.61
N ILE A 435 -35.69 1.67 1.18
CA ILE A 435 -36.14 0.29 0.95
C ILE A 435 -36.38 -0.41 2.29
N GLY A 436 -37.47 -1.17 2.38
CA GLY A 436 -37.78 -1.97 3.57
C GLY A 436 -38.41 -1.19 4.74
N VAL A 437 -38.51 0.14 4.64
CA VAL A 437 -39.25 0.94 5.63
C VAL A 437 -40.74 0.89 5.31
N HIS A 438 -41.53 0.31 6.22
CA HIS A 438 -42.96 0.07 6.05
C HIS A 438 -43.87 1.05 6.81
N ASP A 439 -43.29 1.87 7.68
CA ASP A 439 -43.96 2.91 8.48
C ASP A 439 -43.10 4.18 8.44
N LEU A 440 -43.70 5.31 8.11
CA LEU A 440 -42.97 6.59 8.07
C LEU A 440 -42.61 7.10 9.45
N GLY A 441 -43.42 6.78 10.47
CA GLY A 441 -43.24 7.32 11.83
C GLY A 441 -41.88 6.99 12.44
N ILE A 442 -41.25 5.90 12.02
CA ILE A 442 -39.91 5.51 12.49
C ILE A 442 -38.85 6.52 12.03
N LEU A 443 -39.05 7.20 10.90
CA LEU A 443 -38.07 8.13 10.35
C LEU A 443 -38.10 9.52 11.02
N GLU A 444 -39.14 9.86 11.80
CA GLU A 444 -39.33 11.23 12.32
C GLU A 444 -38.12 11.75 13.11
N ASN A 445 -37.45 10.87 13.86
CA ASN A 445 -36.26 11.22 14.66
C ASN A 445 -34.93 10.98 13.92
N ASP A 446 -34.98 10.38 12.73
CA ASP A 446 -33.81 10.05 11.92
C ASP A 446 -33.64 10.99 10.72
N LEU A 447 -34.67 11.78 10.40
CA LEU A 447 -34.59 12.84 9.40
C LEU A 447 -33.91 14.09 9.96
N ILE A 448 -32.95 14.61 9.19
CA ILE A 448 -32.22 15.84 9.49
C ILE A 448 -32.26 16.75 8.27
N ILE A 449 -32.40 18.06 8.48
CA ILE A 449 -32.25 19.07 7.43
C ILE A 449 -30.85 19.71 7.57
N MET A 450 -30.13 19.85 6.45
CA MET A 450 -28.80 20.47 6.40
C MET A 450 -28.76 21.76 5.61
#